data_AF-A0A2T0TTI3-F1
#
_entry.id   AF-A0A2T0TTI3-F1
#
_cell.length_a   1.000
_cell.length_b   1.000
_cell.length_c   1.000
_cell.angle_alpha   90.00
_cell.angle_beta   90.00
_cell.angle_gamma   90.00
#
_symmetry.space_group_name_H-M   'P 1'
#
loop_
_entity.id
_entity.type
_entity.pdbx_description
1 polymer ?
#
loop_
_entity_poly.entity_id
_entity_poly.type
_entity_poly.pdbx_seq_one_letter_code
_entity_poly.pdbx_strand_id
1 'polypeptide(L)'
;MRRRSVLRAGACTGAAAVAGNAFVGEPAMAWFRGLDAPRWQLPMTGFLGVGALYYGVVGSVLARSIDRRDARSTAWSLAVLVANEAWNGVFFGRRSTRAGFVGVCGFLVPLLALQHSVAGDVPSRRVLAPYTAYVLLYDLPWTHRLWRLNPAPGRTRPPATGDRRAGAPVAVPVLGPCGAPHGPRTLDTPGPGWSDHGHQRRCP
;
A
#
# COMPACT_ATOMS: atom_id res chain seq x y z
N MET A 1 -21.68 -19.44 24.07
CA MET A 1 -22.16 -18.83 22.81
C MET A 1 -23.00 -19.85 22.07
N ARG A 2 -24.03 -19.45 21.31
CA ARG A 2 -24.86 -20.39 20.54
C ARG A 2 -24.11 -20.83 19.27
N ARG A 3 -24.21 -22.12 18.92
CA ARG A 3 -23.55 -22.72 17.76
C ARG A 3 -23.86 -21.99 16.44
N ARG A 4 -25.09 -21.50 16.27
CA ARG A 4 -25.52 -20.74 15.08
C ARG A 4 -24.80 -19.40 14.95
N SER A 5 -24.51 -18.71 16.06
CA SER A 5 -23.83 -17.41 16.07
C SER A 5 -22.35 -17.57 15.73
N VAL A 6 -21.71 -18.63 16.25
CA VAL A 6 -20.33 -19.00 15.90
C VAL A 6 -20.22 -19.37 14.42
N LEU A 7 -21.15 -20.16 13.89
CA LEU A 7 -21.16 -20.53 12.47
C LEU A 7 -21.34 -19.30 11.55
N ARG A 8 -22.23 -18.36 11.90
CA ARG A 8 -22.43 -17.13 11.13
C ARG A 8 -21.21 -16.22 11.18
N ALA A 9 -20.64 -15.99 12.36
CA ALA A 9 -19.44 -15.18 12.50
C ALA A 9 -18.24 -15.82 11.79
N GLY A 10 -18.09 -17.15 11.90
CA GLY A 10 -17.09 -17.93 11.18
C GLY A 10 -17.26 -17.84 9.66
N ALA A 11 -18.49 -17.92 9.15
CA ALA A 11 -18.75 -17.75 7.72
C ALA A 11 -18.40 -16.34 7.23
N CYS A 12 -18.79 -15.29 7.97
CA CYS A 12 -18.46 -13.90 7.60
C CYS A 12 -16.96 -13.63 7.61
N THR A 13 -16.26 -14.08 8.66
CA THR A 13 -14.80 -13.90 8.79
C THR A 13 -14.04 -14.73 7.76
N GLY A 14 -14.46 -15.98 7.51
CA GLY A 14 -13.89 -16.83 6.48
C GLY A 14 -14.09 -16.26 5.08
N ALA A 15 -15.29 -15.78 4.75
CA ALA A 15 -15.57 -15.14 3.46
C ALA A 15 -14.72 -13.87 3.27
N ALA A 16 -14.58 -13.04 4.32
CA ALA A 16 -13.72 -11.86 4.29
C ALA A 16 -12.25 -12.24 4.06
N ALA A 17 -11.74 -13.25 4.79
CA ALA A 17 -10.37 -13.74 4.63
C ALA A 17 -10.08 -14.26 3.22
N VAL A 18 -11.02 -14.98 2.61
CA VAL A 18 -10.89 -15.46 1.22
C VAL A 18 -10.94 -14.29 0.24
N ALA A 19 -11.89 -13.38 0.39
CA ALA A 19 -12.01 -12.21 -0.47
C ALA A 19 -10.75 -11.34 -0.43
N GLY A 20 -10.24 -11.04 0.77
CA GLY A 20 -9.01 -10.28 0.97
C GLY A 20 -7.80 -10.90 0.30
N ASN A 21 -7.59 -12.21 0.50
CA ASN A 21 -6.48 -12.92 -0.13
C ASN A 21 -6.62 -13.03 -1.65
N ALA A 22 -7.85 -13.13 -2.18
CA ALA A 22 -8.08 -13.16 -3.62
C ALA A 22 -7.64 -11.85 -4.31
N PHE A 23 -7.67 -10.71 -3.60
CA PHE A 23 -7.17 -9.43 -4.12
C PHE A 23 -5.64 -9.32 -4.09
N VAL A 24 -4.95 -10.16 -3.32
CA VAL A 24 -3.48 -10.18 -3.23
C VAL A 24 -2.91 -11.11 -4.29
N GLY A 25 -2.88 -10.64 -5.54
CA GLY A 25 -2.26 -11.37 -6.64
C GLY A 25 -0.72 -11.31 -6.62
N GLU A 26 -0.09 -12.25 -7.34
CA GLU A 26 1.37 -12.28 -7.62
C GLU A 26 1.97 -10.90 -7.98
N PRO A 27 1.35 -10.08 -8.86
CA PRO A 27 1.89 -8.76 -9.22
C PRO A 27 1.91 -7.77 -8.05
N ALA A 28 0.94 -7.88 -7.14
CA ALA A 28 0.84 -7.03 -5.97
C ALA A 28 1.91 -7.41 -4.93
N MET A 29 2.17 -8.72 -4.80
CA MET A 29 3.23 -9.24 -3.94
C MET A 29 4.63 -8.91 -4.47
N ALA A 30 4.83 -8.92 -5.80
CA ALA A 30 6.07 -8.49 -6.43
C ALA A 30 6.34 -6.99 -6.16
N TRP A 31 5.32 -6.14 -6.29
CA TRP A 31 5.42 -4.73 -5.93
C TRP A 31 5.76 -4.55 -4.44
N PHE A 32 5.08 -5.27 -3.55
CA PHE A 32 5.32 -5.17 -2.10
C PHE A 32 6.73 -5.60 -1.70
N ARG A 33 7.26 -6.67 -2.33
CA ARG A 33 8.65 -7.13 -2.12
C ARG A 33 9.71 -6.13 -2.61
N GLY A 34 9.35 -5.27 -3.57
CA GLY A 34 10.25 -4.24 -4.10
C GLY A 34 10.30 -2.93 -3.28
N LEU A 35 9.48 -2.80 -2.22
CA LEU A 35 9.47 -1.60 -1.38
C LEU A 35 10.58 -1.63 -0.34
N ASP A 36 11.12 -0.45 -0.01
CA ASP A 36 12.06 -0.31 1.09
C ASP A 36 11.35 -0.57 2.42
N ALA A 37 11.57 -1.77 2.94
CA ALA A 37 11.00 -2.26 4.19
C ALA A 37 11.82 -1.79 5.40
N PRO A 38 11.16 -1.38 6.51
CA PRO A 38 11.86 -1.19 7.76
C PRO A 38 12.45 -2.52 8.28
N ARG A 39 13.64 -2.46 8.91
CA ARG A 39 14.39 -3.61 9.44
C ARG A 39 13.63 -4.48 10.47
N TRP A 40 12.55 -3.94 11.01
CA TRP A 40 11.68 -4.52 12.04
C TRP A 40 10.32 -4.94 11.48
N GLN A 41 10.19 -4.97 10.15
CA GLN A 41 9.00 -5.50 9.48
C GLN A 41 8.85 -6.99 9.76
N LEU A 42 7.64 -7.40 10.18
CA LEU A 42 7.33 -8.81 10.36
C LEU A 42 7.52 -9.59 9.03
N PRO A 43 8.00 -10.84 9.11
CA PRO A 43 8.00 -11.73 7.95
C PRO A 43 6.56 -12.00 7.50
N MET A 44 6.38 -12.43 6.24
CA MET A 44 5.05 -12.67 5.66
C MET A 44 4.20 -13.65 6.47
N THR A 45 4.83 -14.68 7.05
CA THR A 45 4.18 -15.64 7.95
C THR A 45 3.68 -14.98 9.24
N GLY A 46 4.39 -13.97 9.73
CA GLY A 46 3.96 -13.16 10.86
C GLY A 46 2.70 -12.35 10.55
N PHE A 47 2.64 -11.71 9.38
CA PHE A 47 1.43 -11.02 8.92
C PHE A 47 0.24 -11.97 8.77
N LEU A 48 0.45 -13.17 8.20
CA LEU A 48 -0.59 -14.20 8.11
C LEU A 48 -1.09 -14.65 9.49
N GLY A 49 -0.18 -14.85 10.45
CA GLY A 49 -0.52 -15.21 11.83
C GLY A 49 -1.35 -14.13 12.53
N VAL A 50 -0.96 -12.87 12.39
CA VAL A 50 -1.71 -11.72 12.94
C VAL A 50 -3.08 -11.61 12.27
N GLY A 51 -3.17 -11.81 10.94
CA GLY A 51 -4.44 -11.83 10.22
C GLY A 51 -5.38 -12.94 10.71
N ALA A 52 -4.87 -14.16 10.90
CA ALA A 52 -5.64 -15.27 11.46
C ALA A 52 -6.13 -14.96 12.89
N LEU A 53 -5.26 -14.39 13.72
CA LEU A 53 -5.62 -13.96 15.08
C LEU A 53 -6.70 -12.87 15.05
N TYR A 54 -6.57 -11.90 14.15
CA TYR A 54 -7.56 -10.84 13.94
C TYR A 54 -8.94 -11.40 13.61
N TYR A 55 -9.06 -12.29 12.62
CA TYR A 55 -10.34 -12.89 12.25
C TYR A 55 -10.91 -13.72 13.41
N GLY A 56 -10.07 -14.39 14.20
CA GLY A 56 -10.49 -15.09 15.41
C GLY A 56 -11.04 -14.15 16.50
N VAL A 57 -10.36 -13.03 16.76
CA VAL A 57 -10.76 -11.99 17.72
C VAL A 57 -12.07 -11.34 17.30
N VAL A 58 -12.15 -10.80 16.08
CA VAL A 58 -13.35 -10.12 15.58
C VAL A 58 -14.51 -11.09 15.41
N GLY A 59 -14.25 -12.31 14.93
CA GLY A 59 -15.25 -13.37 14.86
C GLY A 59 -15.83 -13.75 16.22
N SER A 60 -14.99 -13.82 17.25
CA SER A 60 -15.43 -14.10 18.63
C SER A 60 -16.30 -12.97 19.19
N VAL A 61 -15.91 -11.70 18.97
CA VAL A 61 -16.69 -10.52 19.37
C VAL A 61 -18.02 -10.48 18.63
N LEU A 62 -18.03 -10.74 17.32
CA LEU A 62 -19.23 -10.78 16.48
C LEU A 62 -20.19 -11.90 16.91
N ALA A 63 -19.68 -13.11 17.17
CA ALA A 63 -20.51 -14.23 17.63
C ALA A 63 -21.19 -13.88 18.97
N ARG A 64 -20.45 -13.22 19.86
CA ARG A 64 -20.95 -12.79 21.18
C ARG A 64 -21.94 -11.63 21.08
N SER A 65 -21.71 -10.66 20.20
CA SER A 65 -22.64 -9.55 19.99
C SER A 65 -23.97 -10.04 19.41
N ILE A 66 -23.94 -11.00 18.48
CA ILE A 66 -25.14 -11.67 17.93
C ILE A 66 -25.89 -12.40 19.04
N ASP A 67 -25.20 -13.16 19.89
CA ASP A 67 -25.82 -13.88 21.01
C ASP A 67 -26.48 -12.95 22.02
N ARG A 68 -25.86 -11.80 22.29
CA ARG A 68 -26.39 -10.76 23.18
C ARG A 68 -27.45 -9.88 22.52
N ARG A 69 -27.77 -10.11 21.24
CA ARG A 69 -28.67 -9.27 20.42
C ARG A 69 -28.25 -7.79 20.39
N ASP A 70 -26.95 -7.53 20.52
CA ASP A 70 -26.40 -6.18 20.46
C ASP A 70 -26.18 -5.78 18.99
N ALA A 71 -27.16 -5.10 18.43
CA ALA A 71 -27.14 -4.63 17.05
C ALA A 71 -25.99 -3.65 16.79
N ARG A 72 -25.63 -2.81 17.76
CA ARG A 72 -24.58 -1.80 17.60
C ARG A 72 -23.21 -2.46 17.49
N SER A 73 -22.86 -3.33 18.43
CA SER A 73 -21.58 -4.06 18.41
C SER A 73 -21.47 -5.01 17.21
N THR A 74 -22.60 -5.59 16.78
CA THR A 74 -22.66 -6.42 15.57
C THR A 74 -22.38 -5.59 14.31
N ALA A 75 -23.02 -4.42 14.17
CA ALA A 75 -22.80 -3.53 13.03
C ALA A 75 -21.35 -3.04 12.96
N TRP A 76 -20.77 -2.63 14.10
CA TRP A 76 -19.36 -2.22 14.14
C TRP A 76 -18.40 -3.37 13.85
N SER A 77 -18.70 -4.59 14.30
CA SER A 77 -17.88 -5.78 13.99
C SER A 77 -17.87 -6.06 12.48
N LEU A 78 -19.02 -5.95 11.83
CA LEU A 78 -19.13 -6.07 10.37
C LEU A 78 -18.41 -4.91 9.66
N ALA A 79 -18.53 -3.69 10.17
CA ALA A 79 -17.84 -2.53 9.62
C ALA A 79 -16.32 -2.69 9.69
N VAL A 80 -15.78 -3.25 10.78
CA VAL A 80 -14.35 -3.58 10.92
C VAL A 80 -13.91 -4.60 9.87
N LEU A 81 -14.70 -5.67 9.65
CA LEU A 81 -14.40 -6.65 8.59
C LEU A 81 -14.38 -6.01 7.21
N VAL A 82 -15.40 -5.20 6.87
CA VAL A 82 -15.47 -4.51 5.58
C VAL A 82 -14.33 -3.52 5.42
N ALA A 83 -13.98 -2.77 6.47
CA ALA A 83 -12.88 -1.81 6.44
C ALA A 83 -11.52 -2.51 6.23
N ASN A 84 -11.32 -3.69 6.81
CA ASN A 84 -10.13 -4.51 6.56
C ASN A 84 -10.01 -4.93 5.09
N GLU A 85 -11.10 -5.39 4.48
CA GLU A 85 -11.07 -5.79 3.07
C GLU A 85 -10.93 -4.57 2.13
N ALA A 86 -11.59 -3.47 2.46
CA ALA A 86 -11.41 -2.21 1.74
C ALA A 86 -9.96 -1.72 1.82
N TRP A 87 -9.31 -1.88 2.98
CA TRP A 87 -7.90 -1.56 3.15
C TRP A 87 -7.00 -2.41 2.26
N ASN A 88 -7.18 -3.74 2.27
CA ASN A 88 -6.45 -4.66 1.40
C ASN A 88 -6.61 -4.25 -0.07
N GLY A 89 -7.85 -4.06 -0.53
CA GLY A 89 -8.14 -3.66 -1.91
C GLY A 89 -7.52 -2.32 -2.29
N VAL A 90 -7.57 -1.31 -1.41
CA VAL A 90 -6.99 0.02 -1.68
C VAL A 90 -5.46 -0.03 -1.67
N PHE A 91 -4.85 -0.75 -0.73
CA PHE A 91 -3.39 -0.84 -0.61
C PHE A 91 -2.76 -1.54 -1.81
N PHE A 92 -3.26 -2.73 -2.15
CA PHE A 92 -2.74 -3.52 -3.27
C PHE A 92 -3.22 -2.98 -4.63
N GLY A 93 -4.45 -2.47 -4.71
CA GLY A 93 -5.01 -1.92 -5.95
C GLY A 93 -4.37 -0.60 -6.37
N ARG A 94 -4.12 0.32 -5.42
CA ARG A 94 -3.46 1.61 -5.73
C ARG A 94 -1.94 1.54 -5.72
N ARG A 95 -1.34 0.41 -5.29
CA ARG A 95 0.12 0.21 -5.18
C ARG A 95 0.83 1.44 -4.60
N SER A 96 0.28 1.97 -3.49
CA SER A 96 0.74 3.22 -2.89
C SER A 96 0.83 3.09 -1.39
N THR A 97 2.03 3.35 -0.85
CA THR A 97 2.31 3.36 0.59
C THR A 97 1.51 4.44 1.32
N ARG A 98 1.25 5.58 0.66
CA ARG A 98 0.38 6.65 1.19
C ARG A 98 -1.06 6.17 1.34
N ALA A 99 -1.58 5.43 0.35
CA ALA A 99 -2.93 4.87 0.42
C ALA A 99 -3.03 3.83 1.55
N GLY A 100 -1.96 3.06 1.79
CA GLY A 100 -1.86 2.16 2.94
C GLY A 100 -1.98 2.87 4.29
N PHE A 101 -1.24 3.97 4.49
CA PHE A 101 -1.31 4.76 5.71
C PHE A 101 -2.69 5.39 5.92
N VAL A 102 -3.23 6.07 4.89
CA VAL A 102 -4.58 6.67 4.97
C VAL A 102 -5.64 5.60 5.23
N GLY A 103 -5.48 4.43 4.63
CA GLY A 103 -6.39 3.31 4.83
C GLY A 103 -6.32 2.75 6.25
N VAL A 104 -5.14 2.63 6.88
CA VAL A 104 -5.03 2.23 8.30
C VAL A 104 -5.68 3.28 9.21
N CYS A 105 -5.48 4.57 8.93
CA CYS A 105 -6.19 5.64 9.64
C CYS A 105 -7.71 5.52 9.51
N GLY A 106 -8.21 5.17 8.31
CA GLY A 106 -9.62 4.89 8.07
C GLY A 106 -10.11 3.65 8.83
N PHE A 107 -9.32 2.59 8.90
CA PHE A 107 -9.62 1.34 9.62
C PHE A 107 -9.68 1.53 11.15
N LEU A 108 -8.91 2.47 11.69
CA LEU A 108 -8.95 2.78 13.13
C LEU A 108 -10.31 3.31 13.58
N VAL A 109 -11.04 4.02 12.72
CA VAL A 109 -12.35 4.58 13.06
C VAL A 109 -13.36 3.50 13.47
N PRO A 110 -13.69 2.50 12.62
CA PRO A 110 -14.60 1.43 13.00
C PRO A 110 -14.02 0.54 14.11
N LEU A 111 -12.69 0.37 14.20
CA LEU A 111 -12.06 -0.41 15.27
C LEU A 111 -12.26 0.22 16.65
N LEU A 112 -12.00 1.53 16.78
CA LEU A 112 -12.21 2.26 18.03
C LEU A 112 -13.70 2.37 18.36
N ALA A 113 -14.56 2.55 17.36
CA ALA A 113 -16.01 2.54 17.55
C ALA A 113 -16.51 1.17 18.05
N LEU A 114 -15.95 0.06 17.52
CA LEU A 114 -16.22 -1.28 18.02
C LEU A 114 -15.75 -1.42 19.47
N GLN A 115 -14.52 -1.03 19.78
CA GLN A 115 -13.95 -1.07 21.14
C GLN A 115 -14.81 -0.30 22.15
N HIS A 116 -15.35 0.85 21.74
CA HIS A 116 -16.26 1.64 22.55
C HIS A 116 -17.63 0.98 22.69
N SER A 117 -18.18 0.39 21.62
CA SER A 117 -19.48 -0.29 21.65
C SER A 117 -19.47 -1.51 22.59
N VAL A 118 -18.35 -2.22 22.67
CA VAL A 118 -18.19 -3.38 23.56
C VAL A 118 -17.68 -3.00 24.96
N ALA A 119 -17.63 -1.71 25.31
CA ALA A 119 -17.11 -1.26 26.61
C ALA A 119 -17.86 -1.86 27.80
N GLY A 120 -19.16 -2.13 27.64
CA GLY A 120 -20.00 -2.80 28.63
C GLY A 120 -19.87 -4.34 28.66
N ASP A 121 -19.15 -4.95 27.73
CA ASP A 121 -18.94 -6.39 27.65
C ASP A 121 -17.47 -6.74 27.90
N VAL A 122 -17.12 -6.92 29.18
CA VAL A 122 -15.74 -7.12 29.65
C VAL A 122 -14.98 -8.21 28.87
N PRO A 123 -15.56 -9.39 28.57
CA PRO A 123 -14.89 -10.40 27.75
C PRO A 123 -14.54 -9.92 26.34
N SER A 124 -15.50 -9.34 25.61
CA SER A 124 -15.26 -8.81 24.25
C SER A 124 -14.24 -7.68 24.27
N ARG A 125 -14.33 -6.78 25.25
CA ARG A 125 -13.39 -5.69 25.44
C ARG A 125 -11.96 -6.18 25.68
N ARG A 126 -11.78 -7.21 26.52
CA ARG A 126 -10.47 -7.79 26.84
C ARG A 126 -9.88 -8.57 25.67
N VAL A 127 -10.71 -9.23 24.87
CA VAL A 127 -10.26 -9.96 23.68
C VAL A 127 -9.86 -8.99 22.56
N LEU A 128 -10.57 -7.86 22.43
CA LEU A 128 -10.30 -6.86 21.39
C LEU A 128 -9.14 -5.90 21.75
N ALA A 129 -8.96 -5.57 23.03
CA ALA A 129 -7.96 -4.59 23.46
C ALA A 129 -6.51 -4.90 23.02
N PRO A 130 -6.00 -6.15 23.09
CA PRO A 130 -4.66 -6.49 22.59
C PRO A 130 -4.52 -6.23 21.09
N TYR A 131 -5.56 -6.54 20.31
CA TYR A 131 -5.57 -6.27 18.87
C TYR A 131 -5.58 -4.77 18.58
N THR A 132 -6.44 -4.00 19.27
CA THR A 132 -6.45 -2.54 19.17
C THR A 132 -5.11 -1.92 19.54
N ALA A 133 -4.47 -2.41 20.60
CA ALA A 133 -3.13 -1.96 21.00
C ALA A 133 -2.08 -2.30 19.93
N TYR A 134 -2.13 -3.49 19.34
CA TYR A 134 -1.24 -3.88 18.25
C TYR A 134 -1.37 -2.92 17.04
N VAL A 135 -2.59 -2.61 16.60
CA VAL A 135 -2.80 -1.71 15.45
C VAL A 135 -2.26 -0.30 15.75
N LEU A 136 -2.48 0.20 16.97
CA LEU A 136 -2.01 1.52 17.39
C LEU A 136 -0.49 1.60 17.55
N LEU A 137 0.12 0.59 18.17
CA LEU A 137 1.54 0.60 18.55
C LEU A 137 2.47 0.07 17.46
N TYR A 138 1.96 -0.80 16.59
CA TYR A 138 2.76 -1.44 15.54
C TYR A 138 2.32 -1.00 14.15
N ASP A 139 1.05 -1.20 13.75
CA ASP A 139 0.62 -0.96 12.36
C ASP A 139 0.70 0.51 11.96
N LEU A 140 0.31 1.43 12.86
CA LEU A 140 0.41 2.87 12.64
C LEU A 140 1.86 3.35 12.44
N PRO A 141 2.80 3.08 13.37
CA PRO A 141 4.20 3.45 13.18
C PRO A 141 4.84 2.75 11.98
N TRP A 142 4.48 1.49 11.73
CA TRP A 142 4.99 0.71 10.60
C TRP A 142 4.53 1.31 9.26
N THR A 143 3.24 1.53 9.05
CA THR A 143 2.71 2.14 7.82
C THR A 143 3.23 3.57 7.61
N HIS A 144 3.35 4.35 8.68
CA HIS A 144 3.97 5.67 8.61
C HIS A 144 5.45 5.59 8.21
N ARG A 145 6.22 4.66 8.77
CA ARG A 145 7.63 4.45 8.40
C ARG A 145 7.76 4.00 6.95
N LEU A 146 6.90 3.07 6.51
CA LEU A 146 6.84 2.57 5.14
C LEU A 146 6.55 3.70 4.15
N TRP A 147 5.61 4.59 4.49
CA TRP A 147 5.33 5.79 3.70
C TRP A 147 6.53 6.76 3.65
N ARG A 148 7.24 6.97 4.76
CA ARG A 148 8.43 7.84 4.77
C ARG A 148 9.61 7.27 3.99
N LEU A 149 9.77 5.95 3.96
CA LEU A 149 10.83 5.28 3.20
C LEU A 149 10.53 5.27 1.70
N ASN A 150 9.25 5.25 1.32
CA ASN A 150 8.81 5.21 -0.07
C ASN A 150 7.99 6.47 -0.42
N PRO A 151 8.63 7.66 -0.46
CA PRO A 151 7.96 8.86 -0.93
C PRO A 151 7.56 8.69 -2.40
N ALA A 152 6.41 9.25 -2.78
CA ALA A 152 5.93 9.22 -4.16
C ALA A 152 6.99 9.81 -5.13
N PRO A 153 6.96 9.48 -6.44
CA PRO A 153 7.97 9.86 -7.44
C PRO A 153 8.26 11.37 -7.61
N GLY A 154 7.67 12.26 -6.81
CA GLY A 154 7.92 13.71 -6.82
C GLY A 154 8.80 14.24 -5.68
N ARG A 155 9.30 13.41 -4.77
CA ARG A 155 10.33 13.82 -3.79
C ARG A 155 11.66 13.20 -4.18
N THR A 156 12.27 13.78 -5.21
CA THR A 156 13.72 13.74 -5.39
C THR A 156 14.35 14.17 -4.07
N ARG A 157 15.03 13.24 -3.41
CA ARG A 157 16.00 13.57 -2.37
C ARG A 157 16.97 14.56 -3.03
N PRO A 158 17.14 15.79 -2.52
CA PRO A 158 18.20 16.64 -3.05
C PRO A 158 19.49 15.84 -2.94
N PRO A 159 20.34 15.81 -3.98
CA PRO A 159 21.60 15.10 -3.93
C PRO A 159 22.32 15.57 -2.67
N ALA A 160 22.72 14.61 -1.83
CA ALA A 160 23.59 14.89 -0.70
C ALA A 160 24.74 15.72 -1.25
N THR A 161 24.94 16.90 -0.66
CA THR A 161 25.97 17.86 -1.08
C THR A 161 27.33 17.23 -0.80
N GLY A 162 27.75 16.37 -1.73
CA GLY A 162 29.06 15.76 -1.77
C GLY A 162 30.01 16.79 -2.35
N ASP A 163 30.76 17.39 -1.44
CA ASP A 163 32.15 17.83 -1.61
C ASP A 163 32.46 18.65 -2.88
N ARG A 164 32.55 19.98 -2.69
CA ARG A 164 33.27 20.86 -3.62
C ARG A 164 34.76 20.53 -3.53
N ARG A 165 35.25 19.61 -4.36
CA ARG A 165 36.66 19.57 -4.75
C ARG A 165 36.80 19.35 -6.25
N ALA A 166 37.19 20.44 -6.89
CA ALA A 166 37.96 20.56 -8.13
C ALA A 166 38.17 19.28 -8.97
N GLY A 167 37.66 19.31 -10.19
CA GLY A 167 38.05 18.42 -11.28
C GLY A 167 37.33 18.83 -12.55
N ALA A 168 38.08 19.29 -13.54
CA ALA A 168 37.61 19.86 -14.81
C ALA A 168 36.62 18.96 -15.58
N PRO A 169 35.78 19.51 -16.48
CA PRO A 169 34.92 18.70 -17.33
C PRO A 169 35.78 17.92 -18.33
N VAL A 170 35.92 16.62 -18.11
CA VAL A 170 36.37 15.68 -19.13
C VAL A 170 35.23 15.53 -20.12
N ALA A 171 35.42 16.08 -21.32
CA ALA A 171 34.55 15.87 -22.46
C ALA A 171 34.54 14.36 -22.80
N VAL A 172 33.38 13.72 -22.64
CA VAL A 172 33.15 12.37 -23.14
C VAL A 172 32.71 12.51 -24.61
N PRO A 173 33.45 11.93 -25.58
CA PRO A 173 33.03 11.98 -26.96
C PRO A 173 31.84 11.04 -27.17
N VAL A 174 30.73 11.61 -27.63
CA VAL A 174 29.60 10.84 -28.17
C VAL A 174 30.07 10.21 -29.48
N LEU A 175 30.34 8.89 -29.46
CA LEU A 175 30.43 8.11 -30.69
C LEU A 175 29.02 7.97 -31.28
N GLY A 176 28.69 8.83 -32.24
CA GLY A 176 27.62 8.56 -33.19
C GLY A 176 28.07 7.51 -34.21
N PRO A 177 27.16 6.72 -34.82
CA PRO A 177 27.54 5.60 -35.70
C PRO A 177 28.02 6.01 -37.10
N CYS A 178 28.22 7.30 -37.38
CA CYS A 178 28.65 7.77 -38.69
C CYS A 178 29.78 8.79 -38.53
N GLY A 179 31.01 8.36 -38.79
CA GLY A 179 32.17 9.24 -38.82
C GLY A 179 32.16 10.15 -40.04
N ALA A 180 31.93 11.44 -39.83
CA ALA A 180 32.42 12.52 -40.70
C ALA A 180 32.38 13.85 -39.92
N PRO A 181 33.52 14.55 -39.76
CA PRO A 181 33.55 15.84 -39.08
C PRO A 181 33.09 16.95 -40.04
N HIS A 182 31.91 17.53 -39.79
CA HIS A 182 31.53 18.79 -40.40
C HIS A 182 31.87 19.95 -39.45
N GLY A 183 32.78 20.81 -39.92
CA GLY A 183 33.23 22.01 -39.22
C GLY A 183 32.11 23.03 -38.96
N PRO A 184 32.38 24.05 -38.13
CA PRO A 184 31.36 24.98 -37.65
C PRO A 184 30.93 25.92 -38.77
N ARG A 185 29.63 25.95 -39.07
CA ARG A 185 29.01 27.06 -39.82
C ARG A 185 28.14 27.89 -38.89
N THR A 186 28.58 29.12 -38.70
CA THR A 186 27.84 30.24 -38.13
C THR A 186 26.84 30.81 -39.15
N LEU A 187 25.69 31.22 -38.61
CA LEU A 187 24.82 32.34 -39.00
C LEU A 187 23.85 32.22 -40.20
N ASP A 188 22.68 32.81 -39.92
CA ASP A 188 21.66 33.40 -40.80
C ASP A 188 20.48 32.55 -41.33
N THR A 189 19.34 32.68 -40.63
CA THR A 189 17.99 32.87 -41.22
C THR A 189 17.94 34.13 -42.11
N PRO A 190 16.98 34.36 -43.05
CA PRO A 190 15.60 33.81 -43.10
C PRO A 190 15.04 33.45 -44.51
N GLY A 191 13.85 32.85 -44.56
CA GLY A 191 12.87 33.08 -45.64
C GLY A 191 12.34 31.86 -46.41
N PRO A 192 11.13 31.95 -47.00
CA PRO A 192 10.16 30.85 -47.00
C PRO A 192 9.84 30.28 -48.40
N GLY A 193 9.32 29.04 -48.45
CA GLY A 193 8.43 28.60 -49.52
C GLY A 193 8.73 27.25 -50.20
N TRP A 194 7.62 26.59 -50.55
CA TRP A 194 7.44 25.57 -51.60
C TRP A 194 7.68 24.08 -51.29
N SER A 195 6.55 23.42 -51.05
CA SER A 195 5.97 22.32 -51.84
C SER A 195 6.85 21.13 -52.24
N ASP A 196 6.58 20.02 -51.55
CA ASP A 196 6.12 18.73 -52.09
C ASP A 196 6.64 18.30 -53.47
N HIS A 197 7.53 17.31 -53.49
CA HIS A 197 7.41 16.13 -54.36
C HIS A 197 8.52 15.11 -54.05
N GLY A 198 8.10 13.85 -53.92
CA GLY A 198 8.80 12.79 -54.62
C GLY A 198 9.71 11.90 -53.77
N HIS A 199 9.15 10.74 -53.43
CA HIS A 199 9.67 9.47 -53.97
C HIS A 199 11.17 9.17 -53.81
N GLN A 200 11.44 8.15 -53.01
CA GLN A 200 12.22 6.93 -53.34
C GLN A 200 13.21 6.54 -52.24
N ARG A 201 12.91 5.41 -51.59
CA ARG A 201 13.53 4.09 -51.81
C ARG A 201 14.82 3.94 -51.00
N ARG A 202 14.69 3.12 -49.96
CA ARG A 202 15.48 1.93 -49.60
C ARG A 202 17.01 1.92 -49.78
N CYS A 203 17.57 1.18 -48.81
CA CYS A 203 18.85 0.44 -48.77
C CYS A 203 20.03 1.19 -48.14
N PRO A 204 21.01 0.47 -47.56
CA PRO A 204 21.24 -0.99 -47.56
C PRO A 204 21.03 -1.68 -46.20
#